data_AF-A0A9E6D675-F1
#
_entry.id   AF-A0A9E6D675-F1
#
_cell.length_a   1.000
_cell.length_b   1.000
_cell.length_c   1.000
_cell.angle_alpha   90.00
_cell.angle_beta   90.00
_cell.angle_gamma   90.00
#
_symmetry.space_group_name_H-M   'P 1'
#
loop_
_entity.id
_entity.type
_entity.pdbx_description
1 polymer ?
#
loop_
_entity_poly.entity_id
_entity_poly.type
_entity_poly.pdbx_seq_one_letter_code
_entity_poly.pdbx_strand_id
1 'polypeptide(L)'
;MEIPINQIGNFIAIAHVNGSRWKFTLHAAHVSVEDLDEMTVKELAKGAGYDTELLPSLFTYREILWQPNVFKESRQCLPAIRIFKAFCDEKAQEYELTKSKPNQIYSALLKGLSENCEKAVKDIEKKRQPESLNSILKEFRKRCFPIIKFFIDHPQNRGNYHQEAMNRLNYAIKISIIDFHSHFTEFKEPFWRLHEEKPTDLKEKVVRKAKDVLID
;
A
#
# COMPACT_ATOMS: atom_id res chain seq x y z
N MET A 1 -4.31 -1.54 -18.68
CA MET A 1 -5.60 -1.97 -18.07
C MET A 1 -5.49 -1.86 -16.57
N GLU A 2 -6.56 -1.54 -15.85
CA GLU A 2 -6.59 -1.48 -14.38
C GLU A 2 -7.50 -2.57 -13.81
N ILE A 3 -7.06 -3.24 -12.74
CA ILE A 3 -7.77 -4.36 -12.11
C ILE A 3 -7.75 -4.18 -10.58
N PRO A 4 -8.88 -4.34 -9.89
CA PRO A 4 -8.92 -4.35 -8.42
C PRO A 4 -8.01 -5.41 -7.79
N ILE A 5 -7.48 -5.14 -6.59
CA ILE A 5 -6.54 -6.06 -5.91
C ILE A 5 -7.10 -7.48 -5.78
N ASN A 6 -8.35 -7.60 -5.37
CA ASN A 6 -9.02 -8.89 -5.16
C ASN A 6 -9.36 -9.65 -6.46
N GLN A 7 -9.22 -9.04 -7.63
CA GLN A 7 -9.53 -9.67 -8.93
C GLN A 7 -8.28 -10.16 -9.69
N ILE A 8 -7.07 -9.82 -9.21
CA ILE A 8 -5.84 -10.14 -9.93
C ILE A 8 -5.61 -11.64 -10.11
N GLY A 9 -6.02 -12.46 -9.13
CA GLY A 9 -5.93 -13.91 -9.21
C GLY A 9 -6.76 -14.48 -10.36
N ASN A 10 -7.99 -13.97 -10.53
CA ASN A 10 -8.86 -14.37 -11.64
C ASN A 10 -8.27 -13.96 -13.00
N PHE A 11 -7.70 -12.75 -13.07
CA PHE A 11 -7.03 -12.29 -14.29
C PHE A 11 -5.86 -13.20 -14.67
N ILE A 12 -4.98 -13.52 -13.72
CA ILE A 12 -3.81 -14.37 -13.96
C ILE A 12 -4.24 -15.77 -14.45
N ALA A 13 -5.31 -16.33 -13.88
CA ALA A 13 -5.84 -17.61 -14.30
C ALA A 13 -6.32 -17.61 -15.78
N ILE A 14 -6.87 -16.50 -16.25
CA ILE A 14 -7.36 -16.35 -17.63
C ILE A 14 -6.22 -15.99 -18.59
N ALA A 15 -5.35 -15.04 -18.22
CA ALA A 15 -4.28 -14.51 -19.06
C ALA A 15 -3.25 -15.58 -19.46
N HIS A 16 -2.99 -16.55 -18.58
CA HIS A 16 -2.06 -17.65 -18.84
C HIS A 16 -2.47 -18.52 -20.05
N VAL A 17 -3.77 -18.56 -20.37
CA VAL A 17 -4.32 -19.36 -21.48
C VAL A 17 -3.95 -18.78 -22.85
N ASN A 18 -3.63 -17.47 -22.92
CA ASN A 18 -3.44 -16.76 -24.20
C ASN A 18 -1.96 -16.55 -24.59
N GLY A 19 -0.99 -17.01 -23.79
CA GLY A 19 0.44 -16.93 -24.12
C GLY A 19 1.07 -15.53 -24.10
N SER A 20 0.31 -14.48 -23.80
CA SER A 20 0.82 -13.11 -23.65
C SER A 20 1.63 -12.93 -22.37
N ARG A 21 2.79 -12.26 -22.45
CA ARG A 21 3.55 -11.84 -21.26
C ARG A 21 3.02 -10.51 -20.74
N TRP A 22 2.73 -10.45 -19.45
CA TRP A 22 2.21 -9.25 -18.79
C TRP A 22 3.21 -8.71 -17.77
N LYS A 23 3.32 -7.39 -17.73
CA LYS A 23 3.97 -6.62 -16.67
C LYS A 23 2.91 -5.99 -15.78
N PHE A 24 3.16 -6.09 -14.47
CA PHE A 24 2.24 -5.65 -13.44
C PHE A 24 2.86 -4.49 -12.68
N THR A 25 2.03 -3.51 -12.35
CA THR A 25 2.38 -2.40 -11.47
C THR A 25 1.33 -2.32 -10.38
N LEU A 26 1.76 -2.34 -9.13
CA LEU A 26 0.85 -2.11 -8.00
C LEU A 26 0.78 -0.61 -7.73
N HIS A 27 -0.43 -0.06 -7.68
CA HIS A 27 -0.68 1.31 -7.26
C HIS A 27 -1.48 1.33 -5.96
N ALA A 28 -0.93 1.98 -4.93
CA ALA A 28 -1.59 2.21 -3.66
C ALA A 28 -1.18 3.59 -3.11
N ALA A 29 -2.14 4.52 -3.07
CA ALA A 29 -1.88 5.92 -2.73
C ALA A 29 -0.87 6.56 -3.70
N HIS A 30 0.21 7.13 -3.19
CA HIS A 30 1.32 7.65 -3.99
C HIS A 30 2.40 6.61 -4.29
N VAL A 31 2.29 5.40 -3.74
CA VAL A 31 3.24 4.32 -3.97
C VAL A 31 2.91 3.60 -5.27
N SER A 32 3.93 3.43 -6.11
CA SER A 32 3.90 2.56 -7.29
C SER A 32 5.05 1.55 -7.21
N VAL A 33 4.72 0.26 -7.28
CA VAL A 33 5.71 -0.81 -7.38
C VAL A 33 5.68 -1.37 -8.79
N GLU A 34 6.70 -1.03 -9.57
CA GLU A 34 6.77 -1.29 -11.01
C GLU A 34 7.45 -2.63 -11.34
N ASP A 35 7.39 -3.00 -12.62
CA ASP A 35 8.10 -4.13 -13.21
C ASP A 35 7.86 -5.52 -12.60
N LEU A 36 6.74 -5.70 -11.89
CA LEU A 36 6.36 -6.97 -11.30
C LEU A 36 6.02 -7.97 -12.40
N ASP A 37 6.57 -9.18 -12.29
CA ASP A 37 6.26 -10.29 -13.19
C ASP A 37 5.11 -11.16 -12.64
N GLU A 38 4.51 -11.96 -13.52
CA GLU A 38 3.39 -12.83 -13.16
C GLU A 38 3.73 -13.80 -12.02
N MET A 39 4.98 -14.27 -11.96
CA MET A 39 5.44 -15.16 -10.89
C MET A 39 5.41 -14.46 -9.53
N THR A 40 5.84 -13.21 -9.45
CA THR A 40 5.80 -12.41 -8.23
C THR A 40 4.36 -12.20 -7.76
N VAL A 41 3.44 -11.89 -8.67
CA VAL A 41 2.02 -11.70 -8.32
C VAL A 41 1.36 -13.03 -7.91
N LYS A 42 1.73 -14.14 -8.56
CA LYS A 42 1.33 -15.49 -8.14
C LYS A 42 1.89 -15.87 -6.77
N GLU A 43 3.13 -15.49 -6.47
CA GLU A 43 3.77 -15.72 -5.17
C GLU A 43 3.09 -14.90 -4.07
N LEU A 44 2.77 -13.63 -4.34
CA LEU A 44 1.97 -12.81 -3.42
C LEU A 44 0.63 -13.46 -3.09
N ALA A 45 0.03 -14.18 -4.04
CA ALA A 45 -1.20 -14.95 -3.83
C ALA A 45 -0.99 -16.29 -3.09
N LYS A 46 0.24 -16.81 -2.96
CA LYS A 46 0.56 -18.11 -2.34
C LYS A 46 1.22 -17.92 -0.97
N GLY A 47 0.57 -18.43 0.09
CA GLY A 47 0.86 -18.11 1.50
C GLY A 47 2.22 -18.47 2.12
N ALA A 48 3.21 -18.98 1.39
CA ALA A 48 4.47 -19.42 1.99
C ALA A 48 5.34 -18.29 2.59
N GLY A 49 5.06 -17.03 2.25
CA GLY A 49 5.75 -15.84 2.76
C GLY A 49 4.82 -14.79 3.36
N TYR A 50 3.58 -15.14 3.69
CA TYR A 50 2.63 -14.18 4.24
C TYR A 50 2.86 -13.95 5.74
N ASP A 51 3.11 -12.70 6.12
CA ASP A 51 3.21 -12.28 7.51
C ASP A 51 1.81 -12.14 8.11
N THR A 52 1.39 -13.15 8.88
CA THR A 52 0.08 -13.15 9.54
C THR A 52 -0.05 -12.12 10.65
N GLU A 53 1.06 -11.56 11.11
CA GLU A 53 1.11 -10.63 12.23
C GLU A 53 1.22 -9.17 11.77
N LEU A 54 1.54 -8.91 10.50
CA LEU A 54 1.62 -7.55 9.97
C LEU A 54 0.29 -6.81 10.07
N LEU A 55 -0.81 -7.44 9.62
CA LEU A 55 -2.13 -6.82 9.69
C LEU A 55 -2.55 -6.56 11.15
N PRO A 56 -2.53 -7.53 12.08
CA PRO A 56 -2.73 -7.27 13.50
C PRO A 56 -1.85 -6.13 14.05
N SER A 57 -0.57 -6.08 13.67
CA SER A 57 0.37 -5.05 14.13
C SER A 57 -0.03 -3.65 13.66
N LEU A 58 -0.41 -3.47 12.40
CA LEU A 58 -0.95 -2.21 11.86
C LEU A 58 -2.21 -1.78 12.62
N PHE A 59 -2.98 -2.74 13.10
CA PHE A 59 -4.24 -2.50 13.80
C PHE A 59 -4.08 -2.04 15.26
N THR A 60 -2.87 -2.13 15.82
CA THR A 60 -2.56 -1.56 17.15
C THR A 60 -2.56 -0.03 17.13
N TYR A 61 -2.23 0.59 15.98
CA TYR A 61 -2.19 2.04 15.75
C TYR A 61 -3.57 2.67 15.48
N ARG A 62 -4.60 2.12 16.14
CA ARG A 62 -6.00 2.44 15.85
C ARG A 62 -6.37 3.90 16.05
N GLU A 63 -5.74 4.57 17.00
CA GLU A 63 -6.03 5.95 17.35
C GLU A 63 -5.67 6.93 16.24
N ILE A 64 -4.70 6.55 15.40
CA ILE A 64 -4.21 7.37 14.29
C ILE A 64 -4.92 6.98 13.01
N LEU A 65 -4.99 5.67 12.74
CA LEU A 65 -5.47 5.15 11.46
C LEU A 65 -6.99 4.99 11.38
N TRP A 66 -7.65 4.58 12.48
CA TRP A 66 -9.04 4.09 12.43
C TRP A 66 -10.01 4.92 13.26
N GLN A 67 -9.55 5.52 14.35
CA GLN A 67 -10.39 6.19 15.32
C GLN A 67 -10.25 7.70 15.15
N PRO A 68 -11.26 8.36 14.57
CA PRO A 68 -11.30 9.81 14.55
C PRO A 68 -11.52 10.40 15.94
N ASN A 69 -11.17 11.67 16.09
CA ASN A 69 -11.43 12.48 17.29
C ASN A 69 -10.80 11.98 18.61
N VAL A 70 -9.82 11.06 18.54
CA VAL A 70 -9.07 10.61 19.73
C VAL A 70 -8.16 11.72 20.27
N PHE A 71 -7.48 12.44 19.38
CA PHE A 71 -6.54 13.48 19.76
C PHE A 71 -7.20 14.86 19.72
N LYS A 72 -7.21 15.54 20.86
CA LYS A 72 -7.70 16.93 20.97
C LYS A 72 -6.60 17.95 20.74
N GLU A 73 -5.35 17.55 21.00
CA GLU A 73 -4.19 18.43 20.94
C GLU A 73 -3.01 17.78 20.21
N SER A 74 -2.23 18.59 19.49
CA SER A 74 -1.07 18.14 18.71
C SER A 74 -0.06 17.36 19.56
N ARG A 75 0.14 17.75 20.83
CA ARG A 75 1.07 17.07 21.76
C ARG A 75 0.70 15.62 22.04
N GLN A 76 -0.57 15.24 21.90
CA GLN A 76 -1.04 13.88 22.11
C GLN A 76 -0.87 13.03 20.84
N CYS A 77 -1.02 13.67 19.67
CA CYS A 77 -1.00 12.98 18.38
C CYS A 77 0.42 12.73 17.85
N LEU A 78 1.33 13.70 18.00
CA LEU A 78 2.69 13.62 17.46
C LEU A 78 3.47 12.38 17.93
N PRO A 79 3.47 12.01 19.23
CA PRO A 79 4.15 10.79 19.68
C PRO A 79 3.59 9.54 18.99
N ALA A 80 2.26 9.43 18.88
CA ALA A 80 1.61 8.29 18.25
C ALA A 80 2.02 8.17 16.76
N ILE A 81 1.98 9.26 15.99
CA ILE A 81 2.39 9.25 14.58
C ILE A 81 3.86 8.85 14.43
N ARG A 82 4.74 9.35 15.31
CA ARG A 82 6.17 9.02 15.26
C ARG A 82 6.45 7.55 15.60
N ILE A 83 5.74 6.97 16.56
CA ILE A 83 5.86 5.54 16.87
C ILE A 83 5.39 4.71 15.68
N PHE A 84 4.25 5.06 15.08
CA PHE A 84 3.75 4.35 13.89
C PHE A 84 4.72 4.45 12.71
N LYS A 85 5.32 5.63 12.50
CA LYS A 85 6.37 5.83 11.50
C LYS A 85 7.57 4.90 11.76
N ALA A 86 8.09 4.88 12.98
CA ALA A 86 9.23 4.04 13.35
C ALA A 86 8.95 2.55 13.10
N PHE A 87 7.76 2.08 13.49
CA PHE A 87 7.30 0.73 13.18
C PHE A 87 7.31 0.43 11.68
N CYS A 88 6.80 1.35 10.85
CA CYS A 88 6.79 1.16 9.40
C CYS A 88 8.21 1.10 8.83
N ASP A 89 9.11 1.97 9.29
CA ASP A 89 10.51 1.99 8.86
C ASP A 89 11.25 0.70 9.23
N GLU A 90 11.10 0.25 10.48
CA GLU A 90 11.72 -0.99 10.99
C GLU A 90 11.22 -2.21 10.22
N LYS A 91 9.90 -2.36 10.07
CA LYS A 91 9.32 -3.49 9.33
C LYS A 91 9.67 -3.47 7.86
N ALA A 92 9.75 -2.29 7.23
CA ALA A 92 10.19 -2.17 5.85
C ALA A 92 11.63 -2.67 5.68
N GLN A 93 12.52 -2.35 6.62
CA GLN A 93 13.91 -2.82 6.61
C GLN A 93 13.99 -4.34 6.81
N GLU A 94 13.22 -4.91 7.73
CA GLU A 94 13.15 -6.37 7.93
C GLU A 94 12.81 -7.11 6.61
N TYR A 95 11.82 -6.62 5.87
CA TYR A 95 11.44 -7.19 4.58
C TYR A 95 12.53 -7.03 3.51
N GLU A 96 13.27 -5.93 3.49
CA GLU A 96 14.38 -5.72 2.54
C GLU A 96 15.53 -6.72 2.75
N LEU A 97 15.80 -7.11 3.99
CA LEU A 97 16.84 -8.09 4.32
C LEU A 97 16.58 -9.48 3.73
N THR A 98 15.31 -9.85 3.58
CA THR A 98 14.92 -11.16 3.04
C THR A 98 15.10 -11.29 1.52
N LYS A 99 15.23 -10.16 0.80
CA LYS A 99 15.43 -10.06 -0.66
C LYS A 99 14.41 -10.80 -1.55
N SER A 100 13.24 -11.18 -1.04
CA SER A 100 12.17 -11.74 -1.87
C SER A 100 11.39 -10.62 -2.58
N LYS A 101 10.93 -10.86 -3.82
CA LYS A 101 10.15 -9.86 -4.56
C LYS A 101 8.82 -9.50 -3.88
N PRO A 102 8.05 -10.43 -3.29
CA PRO A 102 6.87 -10.07 -2.50
C PRO A 102 7.20 -9.17 -1.31
N ASN A 103 8.33 -9.39 -0.64
CA ASN A 103 8.75 -8.55 0.49
C ASN A 103 9.20 -7.16 0.05
N GLN A 104 9.68 -6.99 -1.19
CA GLN A 104 9.90 -5.65 -1.76
C GLN A 104 8.59 -4.87 -1.91
N ILE A 105 7.48 -5.54 -2.28
CA ILE A 105 6.15 -4.90 -2.32
C ILE A 105 5.75 -4.42 -0.92
N TYR A 106 5.87 -5.28 0.09
CA TYR A 106 5.53 -4.90 1.47
C TYR A 106 6.40 -3.77 2.00
N SER A 107 7.71 -3.83 1.75
CA SER A 107 8.63 -2.78 2.14
C SER A 107 8.27 -1.43 1.50
N ALA A 108 8.01 -1.41 0.19
CA ALA A 108 7.61 -0.19 -0.51
C ALA A 108 6.31 0.41 0.05
N LEU A 109 5.32 -0.42 0.36
CA LEU A 109 4.06 0.01 0.96
C LEU A 109 4.24 0.58 2.38
N LEU A 110 5.04 -0.08 3.21
CA LEU A 110 5.37 0.40 4.56
C LEU A 110 6.16 1.72 4.52
N LYS A 111 7.09 1.87 3.59
CA LYS A 111 7.75 3.15 3.33
C LYS A 111 6.76 4.24 2.94
N GLY A 112 5.77 3.92 2.09
CA GLY A 112 4.69 4.84 1.79
C GLY A 112 3.87 5.28 3.00
N LEU A 113 3.60 4.39 3.96
CA LEU A 113 2.96 4.75 5.23
C LEU A 113 3.86 5.66 6.07
N SER A 114 5.16 5.36 6.15
CA SER A 114 6.15 6.19 6.84
C SER A 114 6.24 7.60 6.26
N GLU A 115 6.25 7.73 4.92
CA GLU A 115 6.24 9.02 4.23
C GLU A 115 4.96 9.82 4.52
N ASN A 116 3.81 9.16 4.59
CA ASN A 116 2.56 9.80 4.99
C ASN A 116 2.62 10.29 6.45
N CYS A 117 3.26 9.54 7.35
CA CYS A 117 3.47 9.96 8.74
C CYS A 117 4.38 11.18 8.81
N GLU A 118 5.50 11.18 8.08
CA GLU A 118 6.44 12.29 7.98
C GLU A 118 5.74 13.57 7.51
N LYS A 119 4.88 13.44 6.49
CA LYS A 119 4.09 14.57 5.98
C LYS A 119 3.10 15.08 7.03
N ALA A 120 2.40 14.20 7.73
CA ALA A 120 1.48 14.58 8.81
C ALA A 120 2.20 15.27 9.98
N VAL A 121 3.38 14.79 10.40
CA VAL A 121 4.21 15.43 11.42
C VAL A 121 4.59 16.85 11.00
N LYS A 122 5.09 17.01 9.77
CA LYS A 122 5.44 18.33 9.22
C LYS A 122 4.25 19.28 9.19
N ASP A 123 3.07 18.80 8.80
CA ASP A 123 1.86 19.62 8.74
C ASP A 123 1.38 20.02 10.15
N ILE A 124 1.47 19.13 11.15
CA ILE A 124 1.14 19.44 12.56
C ILE A 124 2.12 20.44 13.18
N GLU A 125 3.41 20.34 12.87
CA GLU A 125 4.46 21.19 13.43
C GLU A 125 4.55 22.58 12.79
N LYS A 126 3.94 22.78 11.61
CA LYS A 126 3.87 24.08 10.95
C LYS A 126 3.06 25.07 11.78
N LYS A 127 3.77 25.89 12.57
CA LYS A 127 3.22 26.97 13.41
C LYS A 127 2.39 28.04 12.67
N ARG A 128 2.34 28.02 11.33
CA ARG A 128 1.71 29.06 10.50
C ARG A 128 0.38 28.65 9.84
N GLN A 129 -0.11 27.43 10.05
CA GLN A 129 -1.34 27.00 9.37
C GLN A 129 -2.61 27.20 10.22
N PRO A 130 -3.71 27.68 9.60
CA PRO A 130 -5.06 27.69 10.19
C PRO A 130 -5.75 26.31 10.12
N GLU A 131 -5.09 25.29 9.58
CA GLU A 131 -5.69 23.96 9.45
C GLU A 131 -5.83 23.30 10.82
N SER A 132 -7.06 22.89 11.15
CA SER A 132 -7.32 22.16 12.38
C SER A 132 -6.60 20.81 12.35
N LEU A 133 -6.10 20.34 13.50
CA LEU A 133 -5.52 19.00 13.67
C LEU A 133 -6.39 17.92 13.02
N ASN A 134 -7.71 18.05 13.16
CA ASN A 134 -8.71 17.18 12.54
C ASN A 134 -8.61 17.11 11.01
N SER A 135 -8.36 18.24 10.34
CA SER A 135 -8.16 18.30 8.89
C SER A 135 -6.90 17.55 8.46
N ILE A 136 -5.80 17.76 9.20
CA ILE A 136 -4.53 17.07 8.95
C ILE A 136 -4.68 15.56 9.13
N LEU A 137 -5.35 15.13 10.21
CA LEU A 137 -5.57 13.71 10.48
C LEU A 137 -6.55 13.06 9.49
N LYS A 138 -7.57 13.80 9.02
CA LYS A 138 -8.43 13.35 7.92
C LYS A 138 -7.60 13.08 6.67
N GLU A 139 -6.76 14.02 6.28
CA GLU A 139 -5.93 13.89 5.07
C GLU A 139 -4.87 12.79 5.20
N PHE A 140 -4.26 12.64 6.37
CA PHE A 140 -3.37 11.52 6.69
C PHE A 140 -4.06 10.17 6.47
N ARG A 141 -5.26 9.97 7.05
CA ARG A 141 -6.02 8.72 6.90
C ARG A 141 -6.38 8.42 5.45
N LYS A 142 -6.79 9.43 4.69
CA LYS A 142 -7.06 9.29 3.24
C LYS A 142 -5.84 8.81 2.46
N ARG A 143 -4.66 9.34 2.76
CA ARG A 143 -3.41 8.93 2.09
C ARG A 143 -2.96 7.54 2.48
N CYS A 144 -3.16 7.15 3.74
CA CYS A 144 -2.83 5.80 4.21
C CYS A 144 -3.83 4.75 3.71
N PHE A 145 -5.09 5.13 3.48
CA PHE A 145 -6.19 4.23 3.15
C PHE A 145 -5.87 3.19 2.06
N PRO A 146 -5.37 3.56 0.86
CA PRO A 146 -5.19 2.57 -0.20
C PRO A 146 -4.12 1.52 0.16
N ILE A 147 -3.07 1.93 0.87
CA ILE A 147 -1.99 1.03 1.31
C ILE A 147 -2.52 0.05 2.35
N ILE A 148 -3.29 0.56 3.31
CA ILE A 148 -3.94 -0.28 4.31
C ILE A 148 -4.90 -1.27 3.65
N LYS A 149 -5.73 -0.79 2.73
CA LYS A 149 -6.73 -1.60 2.04
C LYS A 149 -6.07 -2.76 1.31
N PHE A 150 -4.89 -2.54 0.70
CA PHE A 150 -4.08 -3.61 0.14
C PHE A 150 -3.73 -4.69 1.18
N PHE A 151 -3.25 -4.29 2.37
CA PHE A 151 -2.92 -5.26 3.43
C PHE A 151 -4.15 -6.00 3.94
N ILE A 152 -5.33 -5.37 3.98
CA ILE A 152 -6.59 -6.02 4.39
C ILE A 152 -7.09 -6.98 3.32
N ASP A 153 -7.00 -6.61 2.05
CA ASP A 153 -7.45 -7.44 0.93
C ASP A 153 -6.43 -8.50 0.52
N HIS A 154 -5.30 -8.58 1.22
CA HIS A 154 -4.30 -9.57 0.93
C HIS A 154 -4.92 -10.99 1.01
N PRO A 155 -4.79 -11.82 -0.05
CA PRO A 155 -5.54 -13.07 -0.19
C PRO A 155 -5.22 -14.12 0.88
N GLN A 156 -4.13 -13.93 1.62
CA GLN A 156 -3.64 -14.85 2.66
C GLN A 156 -3.97 -14.39 4.08
N ASN A 157 -4.68 -13.27 4.25
CA ASN A 157 -5.17 -12.86 5.56
C ASN A 157 -6.02 -13.97 6.20
N ARG A 158 -5.84 -14.20 7.50
CA ARG A 158 -6.74 -15.06 8.26
C ARG A 158 -8.15 -14.44 8.24
N GLY A 159 -9.17 -15.26 8.01
CA GLY A 159 -10.55 -14.78 7.85
C GLY A 159 -11.07 -13.96 9.04
N ASN A 160 -10.68 -14.31 10.27
CA ASN A 160 -11.02 -13.56 11.48
C ASN A 160 -10.35 -12.17 11.50
N TYR A 161 -9.05 -12.08 11.18
CA TYR A 161 -8.33 -10.81 11.10
C TYR A 161 -8.85 -9.93 9.96
N HIS A 162 -9.15 -10.53 8.80
CA HIS A 162 -9.75 -9.82 7.67
C HIS A 162 -11.11 -9.20 8.04
N GLN A 163 -12.02 -9.98 8.63
CA GLN A 163 -13.36 -9.49 8.99
C GLN A 163 -13.28 -8.37 10.04
N GLU A 164 -12.45 -8.55 11.06
CA GLU A 164 -12.25 -7.51 12.08
C GLU A 164 -11.64 -6.23 11.47
N ALA A 165 -10.66 -6.39 10.60
CA ALA A 165 -10.00 -5.29 9.92
C ALA A 165 -10.98 -4.50 9.03
N MET A 166 -11.80 -5.20 8.25
CA MET A 166 -12.85 -4.62 7.42
C MET A 166 -13.90 -3.88 8.26
N ASN A 167 -14.33 -4.45 9.38
CA ASN A 167 -15.31 -3.79 10.26
C ASN A 167 -14.79 -2.46 10.80
N ARG A 168 -13.53 -2.45 11.28
CA ARG A 168 -12.87 -1.25 11.80
C ARG A 168 -12.61 -0.22 10.71
N LEU A 169 -12.21 -0.65 9.51
CA LEU A 169 -12.05 0.23 8.36
C LEU A 169 -13.38 0.89 7.97
N ASN A 170 -14.45 0.11 7.86
CA ASN A 170 -15.79 0.61 7.53
C ASN A 170 -16.29 1.61 8.57
N TYR A 171 -16.02 1.37 9.86
CA TYR A 171 -16.31 2.32 10.92
C TYR A 171 -15.51 3.62 10.75
N ALA A 172 -14.20 3.53 10.48
CA ALA A 172 -13.35 4.69 10.25
C ALA A 172 -13.81 5.56 9.07
N ILE A 173 -14.20 4.93 7.95
CA ILE A 173 -14.77 5.62 6.78
C ILE A 173 -16.10 6.29 7.14
N LYS A 174 -17.01 5.55 7.79
CA LYS A 174 -18.32 6.07 8.20
C LYS A 174 -18.18 7.33 9.03
N ILE A 175 -17.32 7.31 10.05
CA ILE A 175 -17.10 8.50 10.88
C ILE A 175 -16.37 9.59 10.08
N SER A 176 -15.42 9.24 9.20
CA SER A 176 -14.78 10.24 8.32
C SER A 176 -15.77 10.98 7.43
N ILE A 177 -16.81 10.30 6.96
CA ILE A 177 -17.91 10.89 6.18
C ILE A 177 -18.79 11.78 7.07
N ILE A 178 -19.24 11.27 8.22
CA ILE A 178 -20.19 11.96 9.10
C ILE A 178 -19.54 13.16 9.81
N ASP A 179 -18.42 12.95 10.50
CA ASP A 179 -17.84 13.95 11.40
C ASP A 179 -16.94 14.96 10.67
N PHE A 180 -16.39 14.57 9.51
CA PHE A 180 -15.45 15.40 8.77
C PHE A 180 -15.91 15.73 7.36
N HIS A 181 -17.16 15.46 7.01
CA HIS A 181 -17.75 15.79 5.71
C HIS A 181 -16.88 15.31 4.53
N SER A 182 -16.36 14.10 4.64
CA SER A 182 -15.61 13.45 3.56
C SER A 182 -16.57 12.77 2.58
N HIS A 183 -16.16 12.61 1.34
CA HIS A 183 -16.88 11.78 0.37
C HIS A 183 -16.25 10.39 0.29
N PHE A 184 -17.07 9.35 0.11
CA PHE A 184 -16.58 7.99 -0.07
C PHE A 184 -15.57 7.88 -1.23
N THR A 185 -15.79 8.66 -2.31
CA THR A 185 -14.92 8.74 -3.49
C THR A 185 -13.52 9.29 -3.21
N GLU A 186 -13.29 9.89 -2.04
CA GLU A 186 -11.97 10.37 -1.62
C GLU A 186 -11.07 9.22 -1.11
N PHE A 187 -11.65 8.06 -0.77
CA PHE A 187 -10.92 6.86 -0.37
C PHE A 187 -10.64 5.99 -1.58
N LYS A 188 -9.51 6.27 -2.25
CA LYS A 188 -9.13 5.57 -3.47
C LYS A 188 -8.77 4.11 -3.18
N GLU A 189 -9.35 3.19 -3.92
CA GLU A 189 -8.97 1.77 -3.83
C GLU A 189 -7.57 1.54 -4.43
N PRO A 190 -6.75 0.66 -3.85
CA PRO A 190 -5.54 0.17 -4.50
C PRO A 190 -5.91 -0.65 -5.74
N PHE A 191 -5.03 -0.67 -6.74
CA PHE A 191 -5.28 -1.41 -7.98
C PHE A 191 -3.99 -1.89 -8.64
N TRP A 192 -4.14 -2.90 -9.48
CA TRP A 192 -3.11 -3.36 -10.40
C TRP A 192 -3.26 -2.65 -11.73
N ARG A 193 -2.15 -2.16 -12.27
CA ARG A 193 -2.05 -1.71 -13.66
C ARG A 193 -1.26 -2.74 -14.46
N LEU A 194 -1.78 -3.08 -15.62
CA LEU A 194 -1.26 -4.15 -16.47
C LEU A 194 -0.86 -3.60 -17.83
N HIS A 195 0.32 -4.03 -18.26
CA HIS A 195 0.92 -3.72 -19.55
C HIS A 195 1.25 -5.04 -20.25
N GLU A 196 0.72 -5.23 -21.46
CA GLU A 196 1.10 -6.37 -22.29
C GLU A 196 2.48 -6.10 -22.89
N GLU A 197 3.44 -7.00 -22.67
CA GLU A 197 4.73 -6.93 -23.35
C GLU A 197 4.52 -7.29 -24.82
N LYS A 198 4.61 -6.29 -25.72
CA LYS A 198 4.55 -6.56 -27.15
C LYS A 198 5.84 -7.30 -27.57
N PRO A 199 5.76 -8.28 -28.49
CA PRO A 199 6.94 -9.02 -28.97
C PRO A 199 8.08 -8.15 -29.52
N THR A 200 7.76 -6.92 -29.96
CA THR A 200 8.72 -5.96 -30.52
C THR A 200 9.73 -5.42 -29.49
N ASP A 201 9.35 -5.33 -28.21
CA ASP A 201 10.21 -4.77 -27.14
C ASP A 201 11.35 -5.73 -26.74
N LEU A 202 11.20 -7.02 -27.02
CA LEU A 202 12.24 -8.03 -26.80
C LEU A 202 13.38 -7.89 -27.80
N LYS A 203 13.09 -7.52 -29.05
CA LYS A 203 14.15 -7.29 -30.06
C LYS A 203 14.97 -6.06 -29.73
N GLU A 204 14.37 -4.99 -29.24
CA GLU A 204 15.11 -3.78 -28.84
C GLU A 204 15.97 -3.98 -27.58
N LYS A 205 15.48 -4.73 -26.57
CA LYS A 205 16.28 -5.05 -25.38
C LYS A 205 17.46 -5.98 -25.68
N VAL A 206 17.29 -6.95 -26.58
CA VAL A 206 18.39 -7.84 -27.03
C VAL A 206 19.40 -7.06 -27.86
N VAL A 207 18.97 -6.14 -28.73
CA VAL A 207 19.86 -5.28 -29.51
C VAL A 207 20.64 -4.29 -28.63
N ARG A 208 20.03 -3.74 -27.57
CA ARG A 208 20.74 -2.89 -26.59
C ARG A 208 21.77 -3.67 -25.77
N LYS A 209 21.40 -4.83 -25.21
CA LYS A 209 22.36 -5.70 -24.51
C LYS A 209 23.50 -6.20 -25.40
N ALA A 210 23.24 -6.47 -26.68
CA ALA A 210 24.29 -6.86 -27.63
C ALA A 210 25.23 -5.70 -27.97
N LYS A 211 24.73 -4.46 -28.01
CA LYS A 211 25.56 -3.27 -28.22
C LYS A 211 26.45 -2.95 -27.03
N ASP A 212 25.97 -3.15 -25.80
CA ASP A 212 26.76 -2.90 -24.59
C ASP A 212 27.90 -3.93 -24.40
N VAL A 213 27.77 -5.15 -24.96
CA VAL A 213 28.81 -6.19 -24.94
C VAL A 213 29.85 -6.02 -26.07
N LEU A 214 29.55 -5.19 -27.08
CA LEU A 214 30.44 -4.93 -28.22
C LEU A 214 31.27 -3.63 -28.07
N ILE A 215 31.17 -2.94 -26.93
CA ILE A 215 31.89 -1.70 -26.63
C ILE A 215 32.96 -1.90 -25.51
N ASP A 216 33.09 -3.11 -24.96
CA ASP A 216 34.21 -3.50 -24.08
C ASP A 216 35.32 -4.26 -24.84
#